data_AF-A0A537SYC4-F1
#
_entry.id   AF-A0A537SYC4-F1
#
_cell.length_a   1.000
_cell.length_b   1.000
_cell.length_c   1.000
_cell.angle_alpha   90.00
_cell.angle_beta   90.00
_cell.angle_gamma   90.00
#
_symmetry.space_group_name_H-M   'P 1'
#
loop_
_entity.id
_entity.type
_entity.pdbx_description
1 polymer ?
#
loop_
_entity_poly.entity_id
_entity_poly.type
_entity_poly.pdbx_seq_one_letter_code
_entity_poly.pdbx_strand_id
1 'polypeptide(L)' 'TQENVTPRPWWKPHRPNLTGTPAAHRPIGSTLAQGRRPKATGDYKAWTPGS' A
#
# COMPACT_ATOMS: atom_id res chain seq x y z
N THR A 1 10.81 11.80 -32.59
CA THR A 1 10.36 13.00 -31.86
C THR A 1 10.75 12.85 -30.41
N GLN A 2 11.70 13.65 -29.93
CA GLN A 2 12.05 13.72 -28.51
C GLN A 2 11.58 15.07 -28.01
N GLU A 3 10.46 15.06 -27.31
CA GLU A 3 9.99 16.24 -26.60
C GLU A 3 10.71 16.27 -25.25
N ASN A 4 11.50 17.32 -25.01
CA ASN A 4 12.16 17.53 -23.73
C ASN A 4 11.11 17.95 -22.71
N VAL A 5 10.83 17.06 -21.74
CA VAL A 5 9.85 17.32 -20.69
C VAL A 5 10.57 17.75 -19.41
N THR A 6 10.32 18.99 -18.96
CA THR A 6 10.80 19.48 -17.68
C THR A 6 9.94 18.90 -16.53
N PRO A 7 10.51 18.12 -15.59
CA PRO A 7 9.74 17.54 -14.49
C PRO A 7 9.14 18.61 -13.58
N ARG A 8 7.88 18.43 -13.18
CA ARG A 8 7.22 19.30 -12.21
C ARG A 8 7.44 18.77 -10.78
N PRO A 9 7.35 19.62 -9.73
CA PRO A 9 7.63 19.21 -8.35
C PRO A 9 6.83 18.01 -7.82
N TRP A 10 5.64 17.74 -8.37
CA TRP A 10 4.78 16.63 -7.96
C TRP A 10 4.95 15.37 -8.81
N TRP A 11 5.82 15.39 -9.80
CA TRP A 11 6.04 14.24 -10.67
C TRP A 11 6.90 13.21 -9.96
N LYS A 12 6.38 11.98 -9.90
CA LYS A 12 7.17 10.84 -9.44
C LYS A 12 8.04 10.34 -10.60
N PRO A 13 9.26 9.84 -10.32
CA PRO A 13 10.07 9.17 -11.32
C PRO A 13 9.30 8.02 -11.97
N HIS A 14 9.62 7.73 -13.24
CA HIS A 14 9.07 6.57 -13.92
C HIS A 14 9.39 5.31 -13.13
N ARG A 15 8.35 4.49 -12.91
CA ARG A 15 8.51 3.12 -12.41
C ARG A 15 7.74 2.19 -13.33
N PRO A 16 8.35 1.07 -13.79
CA PRO A 16 7.65 0.11 -14.62
C PRO A 16 6.52 -0.56 -13.83
N ASN A 17 5.57 -1.16 -14.54
CA ASN A 17 4.53 -1.97 -13.91
C ASN A 17 5.13 -3.24 -13.28
N LEU A 18 4.94 -3.41 -11.97
CA LEU A 18 5.50 -4.52 -11.19
C LEU A 18 4.52 -5.67 -10.94
N THR A 19 3.34 -5.65 -11.56
CA THR A 19 2.37 -6.77 -11.49
C THR A 19 3.04 -8.10 -11.86
N GLY A 20 2.76 -9.17 -11.12
CA GLY A 20 3.36 -10.49 -11.33
C GLY A 20 4.76 -10.68 -10.73
N THR A 21 5.37 -9.62 -10.17
CA THR A 21 6.65 -9.71 -9.45
C THR A 21 6.44 -9.70 -7.92
N PRO A 22 7.46 -10.08 -7.11
CA PRO A 22 7.42 -9.93 -5.66
C PRO A 22 7.23 -8.48 -5.19
N ALA A 23 7.59 -7.49 -6.00
CA ALA A 23 7.49 -6.06 -5.69
C ALA A 23 6.14 -5.43 -6.08
N ALA A 24 5.14 -6.23 -6.47
CA ALA A 24 3.80 -5.76 -6.78
C ALA A 24 3.15 -5.03 -5.58
N HIS A 25 2.42 -3.95 -5.85
CA HIS A 25 1.66 -3.24 -4.82
C HIS A 25 0.60 -4.16 -4.19
N ARG A 26 0.56 -4.20 -2.85
CA ARG A 26 -0.43 -4.96 -2.08
C ARG A 26 -1.21 -3.98 -1.19
N PRO A 27 -2.53 -3.81 -1.38
CA PRO A 27 -3.33 -2.93 -0.56
C PRO A 27 -3.44 -3.47 0.88
N ILE A 28 -3.73 -2.58 1.83
CA ILE A 28 -3.96 -2.94 3.24
C ILE A 28 -5.12 -3.94 3.32
N GLY A 29 -4.95 -5.00 4.10
CA GLY A 29 -5.93 -6.08 4.22
C GLY A 29 -5.82 -7.17 3.15
N SER A 30 -4.97 -7.02 2.14
CA SER A 30 -4.65 -8.12 1.23
C SER A 30 -3.97 -9.26 1.98
N THR A 31 -4.38 -10.50 1.74
CA THR A 31 -3.74 -11.71 2.29
C THR A 31 -2.27 -11.83 1.89
N LEU A 32 -1.89 -11.28 0.72
CA LEU A 32 -0.53 -11.27 0.20
C LEU A 32 0.30 -10.06 0.68
N ALA A 33 -0.27 -9.16 1.48
CA ALA A 33 0.48 -8.09 2.13
C ALA A 33 1.28 -8.65 3.33
N GLN A 34 2.04 -7.79 4.03
CA GLN A 34 2.93 -8.17 5.15
C GLN A 34 2.20 -8.66 6.43
N GLY A 35 1.04 -9.32 6.32
CA GLY A 35 0.34 -9.95 7.43
C GLY A 35 -0.26 -9.01 8.46
N ARG A 36 -0.23 -7.68 8.24
CA ARG A 36 -0.79 -6.71 9.18
C ARG A 36 -2.29 -6.55 8.97
N ARG A 37 -3.08 -7.07 9.91
CA ARG A 37 -4.52 -6.80 9.95
C ARG A 37 -4.75 -5.30 10.18
N PRO A 38 -5.60 -4.63 9.38
CA PRO A 38 -5.99 -3.26 9.68
C PRO A 38 -6.63 -3.20 11.08
N LYS A 39 -6.40 -2.11 11.81
CA LYS A 39 -7.09 -1.88 13.08
C LYS A 39 -8.60 -1.88 12.83
N ALA A 40 -9.36 -2.44 13.78
CA ALA A 40 -10.80 -2.28 13.76
C ALA A 40 -11.14 -0.79 13.89
N THR A 41 -12.03 -0.29 13.03
CA THR A 41 -12.49 1.11 13.05
C THR A 41 -13.64 1.31 14.04
N GLY A 42 -14.17 0.25 14.64
CA GLY A 42 -15.27 0.33 15.59
C GLY A 42 -14.80 0.58 17.02
N ASP A 43 -15.66 1.18 17.83
CA ASP A 43 -15.42 1.43 19.27
C ASP A 43 -15.53 0.15 20.12
N TYR A 44 -15.82 -0.98 19.48
CA TYR A 44 -15.90 -2.26 20.15
C TYR A 44 -14.53 -2.72 20.65
N LYS A 45 -14.41 -2.86 21.97
CA LYS A 45 -13.29 -3.54 22.63
C LYS A 45 -13.74 -4.94 23.05
N ALA A 46 -13.05 -5.96 22.54
CA ALA A 46 -13.31 -7.34 22.95
C ALA A 46 -13.05 -7.52 24.45
N TRP A 47 -13.97 -8.17 25.15
CA TRP A 47 -13.79 -8.53 26.55
C TRP A 47 -12.68 -9.59 26.69
N THR A 48 -11.79 -9.40 27.66
CA THR A 48 -10.71 -10.35 27.97
C THR A 48 -10.79 -10.72 29.46
N PRO A 49 -10.98 -12.01 29.81
CA PRO A 49 -11.05 -12.44 31.21
C PRO A 49 -9.73 -12.17 31.93
N GLY A 50 -9.79 -11.50 33.08
CA GLY A 50 -8.61 -11.18 33.91
C GLY A 50 -7.86 -9.90 33.55
N SER A 51 -8.51 -8.97 32.84
CA SER A 51 -7.97 -7.62 32.60
C SER A 51 -8.06 -6.73 33.83
#